data_AF-A0A816H792-F1
#
_entry.id   AF-A0A816H792-F1
#
_cell.length_a   1.000
_cell.length_b   1.000
_cell.length_c   1.000
_cell.angle_alpha   90.00
_cell.angle_beta   90.00
_cell.angle_gamma   90.00
#
_symmetry.space_group_name_H-M   'P 1'
#
loop_
_entity.id
_entity.type
_entity.pdbx_description
1 polymer ?
#
loop_
_entity_poly.entity_id
_entity_poly.type
_entity_poly.pdbx_seq_one_letter_code
_entity_poly.pdbx_strand_id
1 'polypeptide(L)'
;YEKDARETYGGTWRPNHFVPLLSPPILNEVNSQSASIVVTPEKRTVKNNSITQIRIPEFQSSPSRRRRNENNTTNDFIQTDVSMEIETEKNDKEERRQIQLQKKRERSRSTRMNETAEQREIRIQKEKERTQANRTNETEEGRGIRLQKEKERTQANRTNETEEGRGIRLQKDRERSQANRAKKKHKTISAGQDFIRSLWPEPISRDLKETRLQQFLEQMSMSQLAEVICAACNIRTPAKDSKKIPISKSPNMNLLKVSEELRILIKNSMENTATHIDDNNTHTTSHIKNQSNFGSSSFLCENDIVLYKNGLVETN
;
A
#
# COMPACT_ATOMS: atom_id res chain seq x y z
N TYR A 1 -4.89 61.34 5.53
CA TYR A 1 -3.68 61.07 6.32
C TYR A 1 -3.97 59.81 7.12
N GLU A 2 -3.54 58.60 6.79
CA GLU A 2 -2.64 58.06 5.78
C GLU A 2 -3.27 56.78 5.21
N LYS A 3 -2.93 56.50 3.94
CA LYS A 3 -3.23 55.26 3.22
C LYS A 3 -2.06 54.30 3.45
N ASP A 4 -2.32 52.99 3.33
CA ASP A 4 -1.61 52.03 2.45
C ASP A 4 -1.90 50.59 2.94
N ALA A 5 -2.63 49.79 2.15
CA ALA A 5 -2.17 48.92 1.05
C ALA A 5 -1.64 47.57 1.57
N ARG A 6 -2.42 46.50 1.40
CA ARG A 6 -2.22 45.40 0.41
C ARG A 6 -0.98 44.55 0.66
N GLU A 7 -1.20 43.27 0.97
CA GLU A 7 -0.49 42.09 0.42
C GLU A 7 -1.17 40.81 0.95
N THR A 8 -2.11 40.21 0.22
CA THR A 8 -1.96 39.11 -0.76
C THR A 8 -1.46 37.77 -0.21
N TYR A 9 -2.42 36.85 -0.06
CA TYR A 9 -2.39 35.44 -0.49
C TYR A 9 -1.03 34.71 -0.52
N GLY A 10 -0.70 34.06 0.59
CA GLY A 10 0.28 32.96 0.68
C GLY A 10 -0.41 31.60 0.84
N GLY A 11 -1.28 31.23 -0.09
CA GLY A 11 -1.93 29.92 -0.12
C GLY A 11 -0.91 28.82 -0.40
N THR A 12 -0.47 28.12 0.64
CA THR A 12 0.40 26.95 0.53
C THR A 12 -0.40 25.79 -0.05
N TRP A 13 -0.35 25.62 -1.37
CA TRP A 13 -0.82 24.43 -2.06
C TRP A 13 -0.06 23.21 -1.54
N ARG A 14 -0.76 22.33 -0.81
CA ARG A 14 -0.29 20.98 -0.49
C ARG A 14 -0.88 20.02 -1.53
N PRO A 15 -0.09 19.45 -2.44
CA PRO A 15 -0.55 18.31 -3.22
C PRO A 15 -0.30 17.06 -2.37
N ASN A 16 -1.33 16.57 -1.69
CA ASN A 16 -1.46 15.18 -1.22
C ASN A 16 -2.87 14.96 -0.66
N HIS A 17 -3.86 15.00 -1.56
CA HIS A 17 -5.08 14.20 -1.33
C HIS A 17 -4.71 12.74 -1.56
N PHE A 18 -4.14 12.13 -0.52
CA PHE A 18 -4.25 10.70 -0.33
C PHE A 18 -5.74 10.44 -0.14
N VAL A 19 -6.37 9.81 -1.14
CA VAL A 19 -7.72 9.28 -1.01
C VAL A 19 -7.68 8.31 0.17
N PRO A 20 -8.39 8.56 1.28
CA PRO A 20 -8.54 7.53 2.28
C PRO A 20 -9.41 6.46 1.63
N LEU A 21 -8.84 5.27 1.41
CA LEU A 21 -9.63 4.08 1.18
C LEU A 21 -10.60 3.97 2.36
N LEU A 22 -11.85 4.35 2.10
CA LEU A 22 -13.00 4.09 2.96
C LEU A 22 -12.95 2.61 3.28
N SER A 23 -12.52 2.29 4.50
CA SER A 23 -12.76 0.97 5.07
C SER A 23 -14.28 0.80 5.12
N PRO A 24 -14.83 -0.32 4.61
CA PRO A 24 -16.26 -0.53 4.66
C PRO A 24 -16.73 -0.51 6.13
N PRO A 25 -17.95 -0.04 6.39
CA PRO A 25 -18.51 -0.01 7.73
C PRO A 25 -18.57 -1.44 8.28
N ILE A 26 -17.93 -1.66 9.43
CA ILE A 26 -18.15 -2.85 10.24
C ILE A 26 -19.59 -2.76 10.73
N LEU A 27 -20.47 -3.54 10.12
CA LEU A 27 -21.80 -3.81 10.65
C LEU A 27 -21.62 -4.43 12.04
N ASN A 28 -21.95 -3.65 13.06
CA ASN A 28 -22.23 -4.16 14.40
C ASN A 28 -23.55 -4.91 14.34
N GLU A 29 -23.51 -6.19 13.96
CA GLU A 29 -24.58 -7.11 14.34
C GLU A 29 -24.37 -7.52 15.79
N VAL A 30 -25.15 -6.84 16.63
CA VAL A 30 -25.57 -7.36 17.93
C VAL A 30 -26.33 -8.66 17.65
N ASN A 31 -25.67 -9.81 17.79
CA ASN A 31 -26.36 -11.09 17.87
C ASN A 31 -25.92 -11.82 19.13
N SER A 32 -26.75 -11.67 20.16
CA SER A 32 -26.68 -12.41 21.41
C SER A 32 -27.29 -13.78 21.18
N GLN A 33 -26.49 -14.78 20.82
CA GLN A 33 -26.91 -16.19 20.89
C GLN A 33 -25.76 -17.06 21.37
N SER A 34 -25.95 -17.61 22.57
CA SER A 34 -25.50 -18.91 23.06
C SER A 34 -24.07 -19.36 22.70
N ALA A 35 -23.21 -19.30 23.70
CA ALA A 35 -21.97 -20.06 23.77
C ALA A 35 -22.25 -21.57 23.54
N SER A 36 -21.89 -22.07 22.36
CA SER A 36 -21.64 -23.49 22.15
C SER A 36 -20.15 -23.75 22.32
N ILE A 37 -19.86 -24.67 23.22
CA ILE A 37 -18.53 -25.15 23.59
C ILE A 37 -17.93 -25.82 22.34
N VAL A 38 -16.94 -25.19 21.72
CA VAL A 38 -16.08 -25.85 20.72
C VAL A 38 -15.15 -26.78 21.47
N VAL A 39 -15.57 -28.04 21.61
CA VAL A 39 -14.71 -29.15 21.99
C VAL A 39 -13.71 -29.37 20.86
N THR A 40 -12.43 -29.08 21.13
CA THR A 40 -11.32 -29.46 20.26
C THR A 40 -11.26 -30.98 20.11
N PRO A 41 -11.04 -31.54 18.91
CA PRO A 41 -10.87 -32.97 18.75
C PRO A 41 -9.55 -33.42 19.39
N GLU A 42 -9.65 -34.26 20.42
CA GLU A 42 -8.52 -35.01 20.96
C GLU A 42 -7.84 -35.80 19.85
N LYS A 43 -6.52 -35.60 19.72
CA LYS A 43 -5.65 -36.44 18.90
C LYS A 43 -5.65 -37.86 19.49
N ARG A 44 -6.56 -38.71 19.00
CA ARG A 44 -6.49 -40.16 19.19
C ARG A 44 -5.24 -40.69 18.47
N THR A 45 -4.25 -41.09 19.25
CA THR A 45 -3.17 -41.94 18.74
C THR A 45 -3.78 -43.31 18.43
N VAL A 46 -3.90 -43.63 17.15
CA VAL A 46 -4.33 -44.94 16.67
C VAL A 46 -3.21 -45.93 16.98
N LYS A 47 -3.28 -46.58 18.15
CA LYS A 47 -2.56 -47.82 18.39
C LYS A 47 -3.36 -48.93 17.75
N ASN A 48 -2.90 -49.40 16.60
CA ASN A 48 -3.35 -50.65 15.97
C ASN A 48 -2.97 -51.83 16.88
N ASN A 49 -3.77 -52.06 17.93
CA ASN A 49 -3.82 -53.34 18.62
C ASN A 49 -4.89 -54.17 17.92
N SER A 50 -4.49 -54.96 16.94
CA SER A 50 -5.28 -56.08 16.47
C SER A 50 -5.53 -57.01 17.67
N ILE A 51 -6.73 -56.93 18.23
CA ILE A 51 -7.25 -57.86 19.22
C ILE A 51 -7.28 -59.23 18.56
N THR A 52 -6.29 -60.07 18.87
CA THR A 52 -6.42 -61.51 18.71
C THR A 52 -7.51 -61.95 19.68
N GLN A 53 -8.68 -62.29 19.15
CA GLN A 53 -9.75 -62.93 19.90
C GLN A 53 -9.26 -64.31 20.35
N ILE A 54 -8.65 -64.38 21.52
CA ILE A 54 -8.46 -65.65 22.21
C ILE A 54 -9.85 -66.04 22.71
N ARG A 55 -10.52 -66.94 21.97
CA ARG A 55 -11.72 -67.65 22.46
C ARG A 55 -11.32 -68.41 23.71
N ILE A 56 -11.70 -67.86 24.86
CA ILE A 56 -11.70 -68.60 26.12
C ILE A 56 -12.77 -69.69 25.95
N PRO A 57 -12.44 -71.00 26.09
CA PRO A 57 -13.44 -72.05 26.02
C PRO A 57 -14.47 -71.85 27.14
N GLU A 58 -15.74 -71.84 26.77
CA GLU A 58 -16.87 -71.85 27.70
C GLU A 58 -16.83 -73.16 28.50
N PHE A 59 -16.14 -73.14 29.63
CA PHE A 59 -16.34 -74.16 30.64
C PHE A 59 -17.73 -73.94 31.25
N GLN A 60 -18.60 -74.94 31.08
CA GLN A 60 -19.88 -74.99 31.77
C GLN A 60 -19.63 -74.81 33.27
N SER A 61 -20.14 -73.70 33.79
CA SER A 61 -19.98 -73.29 35.18
C SER A 61 -20.49 -74.40 36.10
N SER A 62 -19.57 -75.00 36.87
CA SER A 62 -19.88 -75.99 37.90
C SER A 62 -20.92 -75.44 38.90
N PRO A 63 -21.91 -76.22 39.35
CA PRO A 63 -23.01 -75.73 40.21
C PRO A 63 -22.61 -75.33 41.63
N SER A 64 -21.35 -75.52 42.03
CA SER A 64 -20.91 -75.36 43.44
C SER A 64 -20.74 -73.92 43.93
N ARG A 65 -21.03 -72.89 43.13
CA ARG A 65 -20.80 -71.48 43.51
C ARG A 65 -22.05 -70.75 44.04
N ARG A 66 -23.08 -71.47 44.50
CA ARG A 66 -24.31 -70.89 45.06
C ARG A 66 -24.41 -70.83 46.59
N ARG A 67 -23.34 -71.15 47.35
CA ARG A 67 -23.33 -71.06 48.82
C ARG A 67 -22.18 -70.24 49.40
N ARG A 68 -21.97 -69.03 48.89
CA ARG A 68 -21.04 -68.08 49.50
C ARG A 68 -21.44 -66.64 49.23
N ASN A 69 -22.67 -66.25 49.57
CA ASN A 69 -23.08 -64.85 49.42
C ASN A 69 -23.89 -64.28 50.61
N GLU A 70 -23.84 -64.92 51.77
CA GLU A 70 -24.53 -64.42 52.98
C GLU A 70 -23.58 -63.79 54.01
N ASN A 71 -22.26 -63.79 53.77
CA ASN A 71 -21.26 -63.20 54.69
C ASN A 71 -20.65 -61.88 54.18
N ASN A 72 -21.20 -61.29 53.10
CA ASN A 72 -20.59 -60.12 52.46
C ASN A 72 -21.07 -58.77 53.01
N THR A 73 -22.06 -58.74 53.91
CA THR A 73 -22.50 -57.50 54.60
C THR A 73 -21.53 -57.02 55.68
N THR A 74 -20.59 -57.87 56.11
CA THR A 74 -19.53 -57.51 57.07
C THR A 74 -18.25 -56.95 56.43
N ASN A 75 -18.10 -57.03 55.10
CA ASN A 75 -16.92 -56.49 54.39
C ASN A 75 -17.08 -55.02 53.97
N ASP A 76 -18.30 -54.52 53.83
CA ASP A 76 -18.54 -53.11 53.49
C ASP A 76 -18.12 -52.17 54.64
N PHE A 77 -18.22 -52.62 55.90
CA PHE A 77 -17.81 -51.83 57.07
C PHE A 77 -16.27 -51.71 57.18
N ILE A 78 -15.54 -52.78 56.85
CA ILE A 78 -14.07 -52.80 56.88
C ILE A 78 -13.48 -52.01 55.70
N GLN A 79 -14.15 -51.96 54.55
CA GLN A 79 -13.72 -51.12 53.41
C GLN A 79 -13.84 -49.62 53.66
N THR A 80 -14.84 -49.17 54.43
CA THR A 80 -14.97 -47.77 54.85
C THR A 80 -13.87 -47.32 55.81
N ASP A 81 -13.50 -48.16 56.78
CA ASP A 81 -12.44 -47.81 57.76
C ASP A 81 -11.05 -47.70 57.11
N VAL A 82 -10.69 -48.62 56.22
CA VAL A 82 -9.42 -48.56 55.47
C VAL A 82 -9.38 -47.36 54.49
N SER A 83 -10.53 -46.97 53.94
CA SER A 83 -10.62 -45.80 53.04
C SER A 83 -10.43 -44.49 53.80
N MET A 84 -10.96 -44.37 55.02
CA MET A 84 -10.72 -43.20 55.87
C MET A 84 -9.26 -43.08 56.31
N GLU A 85 -8.61 -44.19 56.67
CA GLU A 85 -7.19 -44.19 57.06
C GLU A 85 -6.29 -43.69 55.90
N ILE A 86 -6.52 -44.16 54.66
CA ILE A 86 -5.76 -43.72 53.47
C ILE A 86 -5.96 -42.22 53.18
N GLU A 87 -7.16 -41.67 53.42
CA GLU A 87 -7.42 -40.24 53.24
C GLU A 87 -6.74 -39.40 54.33
N THR A 88 -6.75 -39.87 55.58
CA THR A 88 -6.04 -39.18 56.68
C THR A 88 -4.53 -39.17 56.46
N GLU A 89 -3.91 -40.26 56.02
CA GLU A 89 -2.47 -40.29 55.70
C GLU A 89 -2.09 -39.38 54.53
N LYS A 90 -2.95 -39.28 53.50
CA LYS A 90 -2.75 -38.36 52.37
C LYS A 90 -2.85 -36.91 52.83
N ASN A 91 -3.82 -36.59 53.68
CA ASN A 91 -4.00 -35.26 54.25
C ASN A 91 -2.82 -34.88 55.14
N ASP A 92 -2.36 -35.76 56.02
CA ASP A 92 -1.18 -35.55 56.85
C ASP A 92 0.09 -35.33 56.02
N LYS A 93 0.24 -36.08 54.92
CA LYS A 93 1.36 -35.91 54.00
C LYS A 93 1.31 -34.57 53.27
N GLU A 94 0.14 -34.14 52.83
CA GLU A 94 -0.03 -32.83 52.20
C GLU A 94 0.17 -31.69 53.21
N GLU A 95 -0.33 -31.81 54.44
CA GLU A 95 -0.10 -30.82 55.50
C GLU A 95 1.39 -30.70 55.84
N ARG A 96 2.09 -31.81 56.03
CA ARG A 96 3.55 -31.82 56.22
C ARG A 96 4.28 -31.16 55.05
N ARG A 97 3.83 -31.41 53.81
CA ARG A 97 4.38 -30.77 52.61
C ARG A 97 4.13 -29.26 52.60
N GLN A 98 2.93 -28.81 52.98
CA GLN A 98 2.60 -27.39 53.08
C GLN A 98 3.45 -26.69 54.14
N ILE A 99 3.60 -27.28 55.32
CA ILE A 99 4.46 -26.76 56.39
C ILE A 99 5.92 -26.64 55.90
N GLN A 100 6.44 -27.66 55.21
CA GLN A 100 7.80 -27.60 54.65
C GLN A 100 7.95 -26.50 53.59
N LEU A 101 6.96 -26.33 52.71
CA LEU A 101 6.95 -25.27 51.71
C LEU A 101 6.88 -23.89 52.35
N GLN A 102 6.06 -23.72 53.38
CA GLN A 102 5.96 -22.47 54.14
C GLN A 102 7.29 -22.13 54.79
N LYS A 103 7.91 -23.07 55.50
CA LYS A 103 9.23 -22.89 56.12
C LYS A 103 10.31 -22.54 55.09
N LYS A 104 10.25 -23.13 53.88
CA LYS A 104 11.17 -22.80 52.78
C LYS A 104 10.94 -21.39 52.24
N ARG A 105 9.68 -20.95 52.11
CA ARG A 105 9.33 -19.58 51.70
C ARG A 105 9.80 -18.55 52.73
N GLU A 106 9.59 -18.82 54.02
CA GLU A 106 10.03 -17.96 55.12
C GLU A 106 11.55 -17.80 55.14
N ARG A 107 12.29 -18.91 55.06
CA ARG A 107 13.76 -18.88 54.92
C ARG A 107 14.19 -18.05 53.72
N SER A 108 13.58 -18.28 52.56
CA SER A 108 13.90 -17.54 51.33
C SER A 108 13.57 -16.05 51.43
N ARG A 109 12.52 -15.68 52.17
CA ARG A 109 12.16 -14.28 52.41
C ARG A 109 13.15 -13.63 53.36
N SER A 110 13.51 -14.30 54.44
CA SER A 110 14.51 -13.82 55.41
C SER A 110 15.88 -13.63 54.75
N THR A 111 16.34 -14.59 53.94
CA THR A 111 17.60 -14.43 53.18
C THR A 111 17.53 -13.22 52.25
N ARG A 112 16.42 -13.02 51.52
CA ARG A 112 16.25 -11.87 50.61
C ARG A 112 16.19 -10.52 51.33
N MET A 113 15.68 -10.47 52.55
CA MET A 113 15.65 -9.23 53.34
C MET A 113 17.04 -8.86 53.89
N ASN A 114 17.89 -9.86 54.14
CA ASN A 114 19.23 -9.69 54.68
C ASN A 114 20.33 -9.66 53.59
N GLU A 115 19.96 -9.75 52.31
CA GLU A 115 20.89 -9.66 51.18
C GLU A 115 21.51 -8.25 51.10
N THR A 116 22.83 -8.17 50.89
CA THR A 116 23.48 -6.90 50.54
C THR A 116 23.12 -6.48 49.10
N ALA A 117 23.30 -5.21 48.76
CA ALA A 117 23.02 -4.71 47.40
C ALA A 117 23.80 -5.48 46.33
N GLU A 118 25.07 -5.79 46.57
CA GLU A 118 25.92 -6.58 45.66
C GLU A 118 25.40 -8.02 45.50
N GLN A 119 25.04 -8.70 46.60
CA GLN A 119 24.48 -10.04 46.54
C GLN A 119 23.17 -10.07 45.77
N ARG A 120 22.32 -9.04 45.97
CA ARG A 120 21.07 -8.88 45.24
C ARG A 120 21.32 -8.70 43.74
N GLU A 121 22.29 -7.89 43.35
CA GLU A 121 22.66 -7.70 41.95
C GLU A 121 23.19 -8.99 41.31
N ILE A 122 24.10 -9.69 41.98
CA ILE A 122 24.62 -11.00 41.53
C ILE A 122 23.47 -12.00 41.34
N ARG A 123 22.51 -12.04 42.27
CA ARG A 123 21.33 -12.92 42.17
C ARG A 123 20.47 -12.57 40.97
N ILE A 124 20.15 -11.29 40.77
CA ILE A 124 19.35 -10.80 39.63
C ILE A 124 20.07 -11.09 38.31
N GLN A 125 21.39 -10.91 38.27
CA GLN A 125 22.19 -11.17 37.08
C GLN A 125 22.19 -12.65 36.69
N LYS A 126 22.40 -13.55 37.67
CA LYS A 126 22.28 -15.00 37.45
C LYS A 126 20.89 -15.42 36.99
N GLU A 127 19.84 -14.77 37.51
CA GLU A 127 18.45 -15.04 37.10
C GLU A 127 18.18 -14.58 35.65
N LYS A 128 18.71 -13.42 35.24
CA LYS A 128 18.66 -12.95 33.85
C LYS A 128 19.38 -13.90 32.90
N GLU A 129 20.58 -14.36 33.26
CA GLU A 129 21.36 -15.32 32.46
C GLU A 129 20.62 -16.64 32.27
N ARG A 130 20.06 -17.21 33.34
CA ARG A 130 19.22 -18.42 33.24
C ARG A 130 18.00 -18.20 32.36
N THR A 131 17.33 -17.06 32.51
CA THR A 131 16.15 -16.71 31.70
C THR A 131 16.52 -16.57 30.23
N GLN A 132 17.67 -15.96 29.93
CA GLN A 132 18.18 -15.82 28.58
C GLN A 132 18.52 -17.19 27.98
N ALA A 133 19.26 -18.04 28.69
CA ALA A 133 19.58 -19.41 28.25
C ALA A 133 18.32 -20.24 27.99
N ASN A 134 17.30 -20.12 28.84
CA ASN A 134 16.02 -20.79 28.63
C ASN A 134 15.29 -20.26 27.39
N ARG A 135 15.36 -18.96 27.11
CA ARG A 135 14.75 -18.35 25.91
C ARG A 135 15.50 -18.71 24.62
N THR A 136 16.82 -18.84 24.66
CA THR A 136 17.61 -19.24 23.48
C THR A 136 17.39 -20.69 23.11
N ASN A 137 17.12 -21.55 24.10
CA ASN A 137 16.87 -22.98 23.92
C ASN A 137 15.37 -23.32 23.80
N GLU A 138 14.50 -22.31 23.72
CA GLU A 138 13.04 -22.47 23.63
C GLU A 138 12.66 -22.97 22.23
N THR A 139 11.80 -24.00 22.14
CA THR A 139 11.21 -24.43 20.87
C THR A 139 10.19 -23.40 20.38
N GLU A 140 9.95 -23.32 19.06
CA GLU A 140 9.00 -22.34 18.51
C GLU A 140 7.56 -22.55 19.06
N GLU A 141 7.15 -23.79 19.31
CA GLU A 141 5.88 -24.09 20.00
C GLU A 141 5.86 -23.56 21.44
N GLY A 142 6.95 -23.78 22.19
CA GLY A 142 7.10 -23.24 23.55
C GLY A 142 7.04 -21.72 23.57
N ARG A 143 7.70 -21.07 22.61
CA ARG A 143 7.67 -19.62 22.40
C ARG A 143 6.25 -19.14 22.11
N GLY A 144 5.52 -19.83 21.23
CA GLY A 144 4.12 -19.53 20.91
C GLY A 144 3.23 -19.57 22.16
N ILE A 145 3.31 -20.65 22.95
CA ILE A 145 2.54 -20.81 24.19
C ILE A 145 2.91 -19.70 25.19
N ARG A 146 4.19 -19.38 25.35
CA ARG A 146 4.64 -18.33 26.27
C ARG A 146 4.11 -16.96 25.88
N LEU A 147 4.21 -16.58 24.60
CA LEU A 147 3.70 -15.31 24.09
C LEU A 147 2.17 -15.21 24.19
N GLN A 148 1.45 -16.31 23.93
CA GLN A 148 0.01 -16.36 24.10
C GLN A 148 -0.40 -16.12 25.56
N LYS A 149 0.24 -16.81 26.51
CA LYS A 149 0.01 -16.59 27.95
C LYS A 149 0.37 -15.17 28.42
N GLU A 150 1.35 -14.54 27.79
CA GLU A 150 1.72 -13.15 28.08
C GLU A 150 0.67 -12.17 27.56
N LYS A 151 0.13 -12.41 26.35
CA LYS A 151 -0.96 -11.64 25.77
C LYS A 151 -2.24 -11.73 26.62
N GLU A 152 -2.61 -12.94 27.03
CA GLU A 152 -3.77 -13.19 27.90
C GLU A 152 -3.63 -12.47 29.25
N ARG A 153 -2.46 -12.56 29.90
CA ARG A 153 -2.18 -11.81 31.14
C ARG A 153 -2.26 -10.29 30.92
N THR A 154 -1.73 -9.80 29.82
CA THR A 154 -1.80 -8.37 29.49
C THR A 154 -3.25 -7.92 29.28
N GLN A 155 -4.06 -8.74 28.63
CA GLN A 155 -5.49 -8.47 28.42
C GLN A 155 -6.27 -8.50 29.75
N ALA A 156 -6.04 -9.50 30.59
CA ALA A 156 -6.62 -9.58 31.93
C ALA A 156 -6.25 -8.35 32.78
N ASN A 157 -4.98 -7.93 32.74
CA ASN A 157 -4.53 -6.73 33.45
C ASN A 157 -5.19 -5.46 32.92
N ARG A 158 -5.41 -5.34 31.60
CA ARG A 158 -6.08 -4.19 30.98
C ARG A 158 -7.58 -4.13 31.27
N THR A 159 -8.23 -5.29 31.38
CA THR A 159 -9.66 -5.38 31.69
C THR A 159 -9.94 -5.08 33.17
N ASN A 160 -9.02 -5.43 34.05
CA ASN A 160 -9.08 -5.14 35.49
C ASN A 160 -8.38 -3.80 35.86
N GLU A 161 -7.98 -2.98 34.88
CA GLU A 161 -7.30 -1.70 35.10
C GLU A 161 -8.29 -0.65 35.63
N THR A 162 -7.93 0.08 36.68
CA THR A 162 -8.72 1.24 37.14
C THR A 162 -8.61 2.39 36.14
N GLU A 163 -9.61 3.28 36.07
CA GLU A 163 -9.58 4.39 35.09
C GLU A 163 -8.38 5.32 35.31
N GLU A 164 -7.96 5.55 36.55
CA GLU A 164 -6.73 6.28 36.88
C GLU A 164 -5.48 5.56 36.35
N GLY A 165 -5.39 4.24 36.55
CA GLY A 165 -4.30 3.42 36.03
C GLY A 165 -4.22 3.50 34.50
N ARG A 166 -5.38 3.45 33.84
CA ARG A 166 -5.52 3.61 32.39
C ARG A 166 -5.04 4.99 31.92
N GLY A 167 -5.41 6.05 32.63
CA GLY A 167 -4.95 7.41 32.36
C GLY A 167 -3.43 7.54 32.42
N ILE A 168 -2.82 7.04 33.51
CA ILE A 168 -1.35 7.04 33.69
C ILE A 168 -0.66 6.25 32.59
N ARG A 169 -1.18 5.06 32.23
CA ARG A 169 -0.61 4.24 31.16
C ARG A 169 -0.63 4.95 29.81
N LEU A 170 -1.78 5.53 29.44
CA LEU A 170 -1.93 6.26 28.18
C LEU A 170 -1.04 7.51 28.11
N GLN A 171 -0.88 8.22 29.23
CA GLN A 171 0.04 9.35 29.31
C GLN A 171 1.49 8.90 29.07
N LYS A 172 1.95 7.84 29.75
CA LYS A 172 3.30 7.29 29.55
C LYS A 172 3.52 6.80 28.11
N ASP A 173 2.51 6.22 27.47
CA ASP A 173 2.57 5.80 26.07
C ASP A 173 2.70 7.00 25.13
N ARG A 174 2.03 8.13 25.42
CA ARG A 174 2.18 9.38 24.66
C ARG A 174 3.57 9.98 24.83
N GLU A 175 4.06 10.08 26.06
CA GLU A 175 5.41 10.61 26.36
C GLU A 175 6.51 9.79 25.67
N ARG A 176 6.43 8.45 25.78
CA ARG A 176 7.35 7.53 25.08
C ARG A 176 7.30 7.73 23.57
N SER A 177 6.09 7.88 23.02
CA SER A 177 5.88 8.10 21.58
C SER A 177 6.49 9.44 21.12
N GLN A 178 6.33 10.50 21.90
CA GLN A 178 6.94 11.80 21.63
C GLN A 178 8.47 11.74 21.71
N ALA A 179 9.02 11.13 22.76
CA ALA A 179 10.47 10.94 22.92
C ALA A 179 11.06 10.13 21.75
N ASN A 180 10.38 9.08 21.31
CA ASN A 180 10.81 8.28 20.16
C ASN A 180 10.77 9.08 18.85
N ARG A 181 9.74 9.93 18.64
CA ARG A 181 9.69 10.83 17.48
C ARG A 181 10.83 11.84 17.50
N ALA A 182 11.15 12.42 18.65
CA ALA A 182 12.27 13.34 18.80
C ALA A 182 13.62 12.66 18.51
N LYS A 183 13.86 11.47 19.06
CA LYS A 183 15.06 10.66 18.79
C LYS A 183 15.17 10.28 17.31
N LYS A 184 14.07 9.90 16.67
CA LYS A 184 14.06 9.56 15.24
C LYS A 184 14.44 10.77 14.38
N LYS A 185 13.90 11.97 14.68
CA LYS A 185 14.28 13.21 14.01
C LYS A 185 15.78 13.50 14.13
N HIS A 186 16.34 13.34 15.33
CA HIS A 186 17.78 13.55 15.54
C HIS A 186 18.64 12.54 14.77
N LYS A 187 18.23 11.26 14.74
CA LYS A 187 18.94 10.21 13.99
C LYS A 187 18.84 10.40 12.48
N THR A 188 17.70 10.87 11.95
CA THR A 188 17.58 11.16 10.52
C THR A 188 18.42 12.37 10.11
N ILE A 189 18.55 13.39 10.97
CA ILE A 189 19.45 14.53 10.71
C ILE A 189 20.92 14.07 10.75
N SER A 190 21.30 13.17 11.66
CA SER A 190 22.70 12.77 11.84
C SER A 190 23.18 11.62 10.94
N ALA A 191 22.30 10.78 10.39
CA ALA A 191 22.67 9.52 9.72
C ALA A 191 22.62 9.56 8.18
N GLY A 192 22.77 10.72 7.55
CA GLY A 192 22.96 10.79 6.09
C GLY A 192 21.74 11.20 5.28
N GLN A 193 20.86 12.05 5.82
CA GLN A 193 19.90 12.78 4.99
C GLN A 193 20.59 13.80 4.06
N ASP A 194 21.86 14.13 4.33
CA ASP A 194 22.68 14.94 3.42
C ASP A 194 23.20 14.14 2.22
N PHE A 195 23.49 12.83 2.36
CA PHE A 195 24.11 12.06 1.26
C PHE A 195 23.12 11.66 0.17
N ILE A 196 21.88 11.30 0.51
CA ILE A 196 20.86 10.99 -0.53
C ILE A 196 20.25 12.28 -1.08
N ARG A 197 20.17 13.36 -0.28
CA ARG A 197 19.65 14.65 -0.76
C ARG A 197 20.66 15.42 -1.61
N SER A 198 21.96 15.16 -1.47
CA SER A 198 23.01 15.69 -2.36
C SER A 198 23.15 14.93 -3.68
N LEU A 199 22.58 13.72 -3.80
CA LEU A 199 22.54 12.97 -5.07
C LEU A 199 21.34 13.30 -5.96
N TRP A 200 20.32 13.97 -5.42
CA TRP A 200 19.25 14.47 -6.27
C TRP A 200 19.79 15.69 -7.02
N PRO A 201 19.70 15.71 -8.37
CA PRO A 201 20.03 16.90 -9.13
C PRO A 201 19.29 18.09 -8.54
N GLU A 202 19.97 19.23 -8.44
CA GLU A 202 19.33 20.45 -7.96
C GLU A 202 18.01 20.67 -8.70
N PRO A 203 16.95 21.09 -7.98
CA PRO A 203 15.67 21.36 -8.61
C PRO A 203 15.88 22.29 -9.81
N ILE A 204 15.55 21.80 -11.00
CA ILE A 204 15.71 22.58 -12.23
C ILE A 204 15.01 23.93 -12.03
N SER A 205 15.75 25.02 -12.27
CA SER A 205 15.23 26.37 -12.08
C SER A 205 13.96 26.60 -12.89
N ARG A 206 13.06 27.40 -12.34
CA ARG A 206 11.77 27.71 -12.98
C ARG A 206 11.99 28.33 -14.36
N ASP A 207 12.95 29.23 -14.49
CA ASP A 207 13.28 29.92 -15.72
C ASP A 207 13.79 28.95 -16.80
N LEU A 208 14.58 27.94 -16.41
CA LEU A 208 15.03 26.92 -17.37
C LEU A 208 13.87 26.04 -17.86
N LYS A 209 12.89 25.74 -16.99
CA LYS A 209 11.68 25.02 -17.40
C LYS A 209 10.83 25.86 -18.34
N GLU A 210 10.63 27.13 -18.02
CA GLU A 210 9.81 28.05 -18.81
C GLU A 210 10.44 28.31 -20.20
N THR A 211 11.76 28.53 -20.27
CA THR A 211 12.47 28.70 -21.55
C THR A 211 12.45 27.43 -22.41
N ARG A 212 12.67 26.25 -21.82
CA ARG A 212 12.57 24.98 -22.56
C ARG A 212 11.16 24.70 -23.06
N LEU A 213 10.15 25.03 -22.26
CA LEU A 213 8.75 24.89 -22.66
C LEU A 213 8.40 25.87 -23.79
N GLN A 214 8.83 27.13 -23.71
CA GLN A 214 8.66 28.10 -24.78
C GLN A 214 9.34 27.64 -26.08
N GLN A 215 10.59 27.17 -26.00
CA GLN A 215 11.31 26.65 -27.15
C GLN A 215 10.59 25.45 -27.79
N PHE A 216 10.04 24.55 -26.98
CA PHE A 216 9.24 23.42 -27.47
C PHE A 216 7.96 23.90 -28.17
N LEU A 217 7.24 24.84 -27.57
CA LEU A 217 6.01 25.40 -28.15
C LEU A 217 6.29 26.14 -29.45
N GLU A 218 7.41 26.85 -29.57
CA GLU A 218 7.85 27.48 -30.81
C GLU A 218 8.15 26.45 -31.89
N GLN A 219 8.90 25.39 -31.56
CA GLN A 219 9.23 24.30 -32.48
C GLN A 219 7.99 23.54 -32.99
N MET A 220 6.98 23.39 -32.13
CA MET A 220 5.73 22.71 -32.46
C MET A 220 4.66 23.67 -32.98
N SER A 221 4.97 24.96 -33.16
CA SER A 221 4.03 25.92 -33.72
C SER A 221 3.73 25.58 -35.19
N MET A 222 2.45 25.63 -35.56
CA MET A 222 2.00 25.33 -36.93
C MET A 222 2.67 26.23 -37.98
N SER A 223 3.15 27.42 -37.60
CA SER A 223 3.95 28.30 -38.46
C SER A 223 5.32 27.73 -38.82
N GLN A 224 5.95 26.97 -37.93
CA GLN A 224 7.24 26.31 -38.22
C GLN A 224 7.06 24.98 -38.95
N LEU A 225 5.91 24.33 -38.78
CA LEU A 225 5.54 23.07 -39.45
C LEU A 225 4.79 23.27 -40.77
N ALA A 226 4.43 24.51 -41.11
CA ALA A 226 3.76 24.81 -42.37
C ALA A 226 4.68 24.49 -43.55
N GLU A 227 4.28 23.53 -44.38
CA GLU A 227 4.92 23.27 -45.67
C GLU A 227 4.30 24.19 -46.73
N VAL A 228 5.14 24.88 -47.51
CA VAL A 228 4.73 25.62 -48.70
C VAL A 228 5.09 24.78 -49.90
N ILE A 229 4.11 24.56 -50.78
CA ILE A 229 4.31 23.84 -52.03
C ILE A 229 4.69 24.86 -53.11
N CYS A 230 5.82 24.64 -53.79
CA CYS A 230 6.18 25.42 -54.96
C CYS A 230 5.14 25.21 -56.07
N ALA A 231 4.45 26.27 -56.50
CA ALA A 231 3.50 26.16 -57.61
C ALA A 231 4.18 25.77 -58.95
N ALA A 232 5.46 26.10 -59.13
CA ALA A 232 6.18 25.84 -60.38
C ALA A 232 6.79 24.44 -60.48
N CYS A 233 7.36 23.91 -59.39
CA CYS A 233 8.03 22.60 -59.41
C CYS A 233 7.41 21.55 -58.48
N ASN A 234 6.32 21.89 -57.76
CA ASN A 234 5.61 21.02 -56.82
C ASN A 234 6.48 20.43 -55.68
N ILE A 235 7.64 21.03 -55.42
CA ILE A 235 8.50 20.66 -54.29
C ILE A 235 7.93 21.29 -53.02
N ARG A 236 7.82 20.50 -51.95
CA ARG A 236 7.43 20.96 -50.62
C ARG A 236 8.65 21.46 -49.87
N THR A 237 8.58 22.66 -49.31
CA THR A 237 9.63 23.17 -48.43
C THR A 237 9.00 23.78 -47.18
N PRO A 238 9.68 23.72 -46.02
CA PRO A 238 9.16 24.35 -44.82
C PRO A 238 9.10 25.87 -45.03
N ALA A 239 8.00 26.50 -44.61
CA ALA A 239 7.70 27.91 -44.85
C ALA A 239 8.83 28.85 -44.40
N LYS A 240 9.54 28.47 -43.33
CA LYS A 240 10.69 29.21 -42.77
C LYS A 240 11.84 29.41 -43.75
N ASP A 241 12.03 28.49 -44.70
CA ASP A 241 13.13 28.52 -45.67
C ASP A 241 12.70 29.14 -47.02
N SER A 242 11.40 29.41 -47.18
CA SER A 242 10.87 30.05 -48.39
C SER A 242 11.14 31.56 -48.37
N LYS A 243 12.00 32.04 -49.27
CA LYS A 243 12.19 33.48 -49.51
C LYS A 243 11.14 33.94 -50.52
N LYS A 244 10.32 34.92 -50.16
CA LYS A 244 9.43 35.60 -51.10
C LYS A 244 10.29 36.39 -52.08
N ILE A 245 10.30 35.97 -53.35
CA ILE A 245 10.94 36.73 -54.43
C ILE A 245 9.81 37.47 -55.16
N PRO A 246 9.79 38.82 -55.15
CA PRO A 246 8.79 39.55 -55.91
C PRO A 246 8.94 39.25 -57.40
N ILE A 247 7.82 39.10 -58.12
CA ILE A 247 7.80 38.71 -59.55
C ILE A 247 8.70 39.60 -60.41
N SER A 248 8.81 40.89 -60.06
CA SER A 248 9.65 41.86 -60.75
C SER A 248 11.14 41.51 -60.79
N LYS A 249 11.62 40.64 -59.89
CA LYS A 249 13.03 40.20 -59.84
C LYS A 249 13.28 38.87 -60.56
N SER A 250 12.27 38.26 -61.18
CA SER A 250 12.44 37.03 -61.96
C SER A 250 13.13 37.35 -63.30
N PRO A 251 14.35 36.81 -63.59
CA PRO A 251 15.16 37.24 -64.73
C PRO A 251 14.57 36.94 -66.11
N ASN A 252 13.42 36.28 -66.22
CA ASN A 252 12.81 35.91 -67.49
C ASN A 252 11.29 35.76 -67.37
N MET A 253 10.57 36.85 -67.07
CA MET A 253 9.11 36.85 -67.09
C MET A 253 8.51 36.37 -68.42
N ASN A 254 9.24 36.54 -69.52
CA ASN A 254 8.80 36.11 -70.85
C ASN A 254 8.77 34.58 -71.02
N LEU A 255 9.57 33.82 -70.25
CA LEU A 255 9.54 32.35 -70.25
C LEU A 255 8.41 31.78 -69.38
N LEU A 256 7.84 32.60 -68.50
CA LEU A 256 6.66 32.27 -67.71
C LEU A 256 5.35 32.64 -68.43
N LYS A 257 5.41 33.06 -69.69
CA LYS A 257 4.21 33.19 -70.52
C LYS A 257 3.64 31.79 -70.70
N VAL A 258 2.51 31.54 -70.05
CA VAL A 258 1.67 30.35 -70.30
C VAL A 258 1.50 30.24 -71.82
N SER A 259 1.93 29.10 -72.39
CA SER A 259 1.82 28.89 -73.83
C SER A 259 0.39 29.12 -74.29
N GLU A 260 0.21 29.68 -75.48
CA GLU A 260 -1.14 29.98 -76.00
C GLU A 260 -2.00 28.71 -76.04
N GLU A 261 -1.37 27.55 -76.27
CA GLU A 261 -2.01 26.24 -76.19
C GLU A 261 -2.59 25.94 -74.80
N LEU A 262 -1.84 26.19 -73.73
CA LEU A 262 -2.35 26.02 -72.36
C LEU A 262 -3.46 27.02 -72.03
N ARG A 263 -3.38 28.25 -72.56
CA ARG A 263 -4.47 29.23 -72.41
C ARG A 263 -5.75 28.76 -73.08
N ILE A 264 -5.65 28.21 -74.29
CA ILE A 264 -6.78 27.62 -75.02
C ILE A 264 -7.34 26.43 -74.23
N LEU A 265 -6.48 25.57 -73.69
CA LEU A 265 -6.89 24.41 -72.89
C LEU A 265 -7.64 24.81 -71.60
N ILE A 266 -7.14 25.81 -70.87
CA ILE A 266 -7.80 26.35 -69.68
C ILE A 266 -9.15 26.95 -70.07
N LYS A 267 -9.21 27.74 -71.14
CA LYS A 267 -10.45 28.37 -71.61
C LYS A 267 -11.50 27.32 -72.01
N ASN A 268 -11.11 26.31 -72.77
CA ASN A 268 -11.99 25.20 -73.15
C ASN A 268 -12.46 24.38 -71.93
N SER A 269 -11.60 24.20 -70.91
CA SER A 269 -11.98 23.48 -69.69
C SER A 269 -13.03 24.24 -68.87
N MET A 270 -12.94 25.58 -68.82
CA MET A 270 -13.94 26.41 -68.13
C MET A 270 -15.27 26.44 -68.88
N GLU A 271 -15.24 26.52 -70.21
CA GLU A 271 -16.44 26.47 -71.06
C GLU A 271 -17.16 25.11 -70.94
N ASN A 272 -16.42 24.00 -70.81
CA ASN A 272 -16.99 22.66 -70.59
C ASN A 272 -17.61 22.47 -69.19
N THR A 273 -17.15 23.21 -68.18
CA THR A 273 -17.77 23.16 -66.84
C THR A 273 -19.04 24.01 -66.72
N ALA A 274 -19.20 25.01 -67.60
CA ALA A 274 -20.36 25.89 -67.57
C ALA A 274 -21.63 25.23 -68.14
N THR A 275 -21.52 24.24 -69.03
CA THR A 275 -22.67 23.55 -69.63
C THR A 275 -23.25 22.41 -68.79
N HIS A 276 -22.60 22.03 -67.68
CA HIS A 276 -23.00 20.87 -66.87
C HIS A 276 -23.71 21.25 -65.55
N ILE A 277 -24.03 22.53 -65.33
CA ILE A 277 -24.57 23.02 -64.04
C ILE A 277 -26.11 23.18 -64.05
N ASP A 278 -26.79 23.23 -65.21
CA ASP A 278 -28.19 23.67 -65.25
C ASP A 278 -29.27 22.58 -65.02
N ASP A 279 -28.94 21.28 -64.98
CA ASP A 279 -29.99 20.25 -64.94
C ASP A 279 -30.17 19.47 -63.61
N ASN A 280 -29.39 19.73 -62.56
CA ASN A 280 -29.40 18.83 -61.38
C ASN A 280 -29.52 19.51 -60.01
N ASN A 281 -30.32 20.58 -59.86
CA ASN A 281 -30.57 21.11 -58.52
C ASN A 281 -31.98 21.62 -58.24
N THR A 282 -32.98 20.74 -58.42
CA THR A 282 -34.25 20.82 -57.68
C THR A 282 -34.46 19.52 -56.92
N HIS A 283 -33.94 19.44 -55.70
CA HIS A 283 -34.51 18.72 -54.54
C HIS A 283 -33.40 18.41 -53.53
N THR A 284 -33.25 19.25 -52.50
CA THR A 284 -33.13 18.85 -51.07
C THR A 284 -32.71 20.06 -50.24
N THR A 285 -33.69 20.91 -49.93
CA THR A 285 -33.61 21.88 -48.83
C THR A 285 -34.29 21.28 -47.60
N SER A 286 -33.53 20.82 -46.62
CA SER A 286 -33.87 21.06 -45.21
C SER A 286 -32.71 20.73 -44.27
N HIS A 287 -32.53 21.65 -43.31
CA HIS A 287 -31.93 21.42 -42.01
C HIS A 287 -30.45 21.03 -41.94
N ILE A 288 -29.59 22.02 -41.68
CA ILE A 288 -28.89 22.18 -40.39
C ILE A 288 -28.38 23.63 -40.34
N LYS A 289 -29.04 24.46 -39.52
CA LYS A 289 -28.44 25.68 -38.97
C LYS A 289 -27.66 25.24 -37.75
N ASN A 290 -26.34 25.31 -37.77
CA ASN A 290 -25.57 25.56 -36.57
C ASN A 290 -24.27 26.28 -36.90
N GLN A 291 -24.00 27.26 -36.05
CA GLN A 291 -23.09 28.37 -36.22
C GLN A 291 -21.63 27.91 -36.10
N SER A 292 -20.82 28.23 -37.11
CA SER A 292 -19.39 28.48 -36.91
C SER A 292 -19.01 29.68 -37.78
N ASN A 293 -18.93 30.85 -37.13
CA ASN A 293 -18.25 32.02 -37.67
C ASN A 293 -16.75 31.70 -37.78
N PHE A 294 -16.35 31.11 -38.90
CA PHE A 294 -14.99 31.27 -39.42
C PHE A 294 -15.07 32.34 -40.51
N GLY A 295 -14.51 33.51 -40.21
CA GLY A 295 -14.28 34.53 -41.20
C GLY A 295 -13.39 33.97 -42.30
N SER A 296 -13.99 33.64 -43.44
CA SER A 296 -13.31 33.41 -44.70
C SER A 296 -12.68 34.73 -45.13
N SER A 297 -11.46 34.98 -44.63
CA SER A 297 -10.54 35.95 -45.21
C SER A 297 -10.14 35.42 -46.58
N SER A 298 -10.88 35.78 -47.62
CA SER A 298 -10.44 35.68 -49.00
C SER A 298 -9.22 36.59 -49.17
N PHE A 299 -8.03 36.04 -48.92
CA PHE A 299 -6.80 36.62 -49.44
C PHE A 299 -6.88 36.49 -50.96
N LEU A 300 -7.24 37.59 -51.61
CA LEU A 300 -6.86 37.80 -53.00
C LEU A 300 -5.34 37.77 -53.01
N CYS A 301 -4.78 36.64 -53.45
CA CYS A 301 -3.35 36.51 -53.70
C CYS A 301 -3.01 37.50 -54.83
N GLU A 302 -2.49 38.66 -54.46
CA GLU A 302 -1.67 39.46 -55.37
C GLU A 302 -0.54 38.56 -55.89
N ASN A 303 -0.32 38.66 -57.19
CA ASN A 303 0.53 37.76 -57.98
C ASN A 303 1.97 37.78 -57.45
N ASP A 304 2.32 36.84 -56.58
CA ASP A 304 3.70 36.54 -56.18
C ASP A 304 4.00 35.06 -56.47
N ILE A 305 4.89 34.80 -57.42
CA ILE A 305 5.38 33.46 -57.73
C ILE A 305 6.59 33.18 -56.83
N VAL A 306 6.47 32.19 -55.95
CA VAL A 306 7.58 31.72 -55.11
C VAL A 306 8.52 30.87 -55.96
N LEU A 307 9.69 31.42 -56.33
CA LEU A 307 10.77 30.68 -56.99
C LEU A 307 11.90 30.37 -56.00
N TYR A 308 12.43 29.15 -56.09
CA TYR A 308 13.53 28.68 -55.25
C TYR A 308 14.87 28.89 -55.96
N LYS A 309 15.82 29.47 -55.25
CA LYS A 309 17.21 29.60 -55.72
C LYS A 309 17.93 28.30 -55.40
N ASN A 310 18.05 27.40 -56.37
CA ASN A 310 18.96 26.26 -56.22
C ASN A 310 20.38 26.82 -56.09
N GLY A 311 20.99 26.64 -54.93
CA GLY A 311 22.40 26.96 -54.74
C GLY A 311 23.23 26.04 -55.62
N LEU A 312 23.75 26.59 -56.72
CA LEU A 312 24.95 26.06 -57.35
C LEU A 312 26.08 26.22 -56.34
N VAL A 313 26.50 25.09 -55.76
CA VAL A 313 27.75 24.98 -55.01
C VAL A 313 28.86 25.00 -56.05
N GLU A 314 29.50 26.16 -56.25
CA GLU A 314 30.78 26.23 -56.93
C GLU A 314 31.82 25.57 -56.02
N THR A 315 32.29 24.39 -56.44
CA THR A 315 33.46 23.74 -55.85
C THR A 315 34.71 24.49 -56.31
N ASN A 316 35.40 25.13 -55.38
CA ASN A 316 36.82 25.49 -55.53
C ASN A 316 37.69 24.32 -55.08
#